data_AF-A0A0R0L0P9-F1
#
_entry.id   AF-A0A0R0L0P9-F1
#
_cell.length_a   1.000
_cell.length_b   1.000
_cell.length_c   1.000
_cell.angle_alpha   90.00
_cell.angle_beta   90.00
_cell.angle_gamma   90.00
#
_symmetry.space_group_name_H-M   'P 1'
#
loop_
_entity.id
_entity.type
_entity.pdbx_description
1 polymer ?
#
loop_
_entity_poly.entity_id
_entity_poly.type
_entity_poly.pdbx_seq_one_letter_code
_entity_poly.pdbx_strand_id
1 'polypeptide(L)'
;MKQIEHFKTYTAKLKNIAGENETKQILGDALVICIGANDFIMNFYDLPNRRLLFTIDQYQDYLLDKIQIAIKSLRIFIQRLPQIQAMLPGSTIVYADIYYSAFNLLNQPEKYGIEVTNRGCCGLGEVEVAPFCIELTPVCNDASKYVYWDSYHLSEVSYQYLAKYLEAEVLPQFNF
;
A
#
# COMPACT_ATOMS: atom_id res chain seq x y z
N MET A 1 13.57 11.92 -5.00
CA MET A 1 12.78 10.80 -4.43
C MET A 1 12.58 11.05 -2.94
N LYS A 2 11.44 11.63 -2.54
CA LYS A 2 11.18 12.09 -1.15
C LYS A 2 11.13 10.96 -0.12
N GLN A 3 10.86 9.73 -0.54
CA GLN A 3 10.80 8.57 0.36
C GLN A 3 12.11 8.36 1.13
N ILE A 4 13.26 8.58 0.50
CA ILE A 4 14.57 8.49 1.16
C ILE A 4 14.74 9.61 2.20
N GLU A 5 14.29 10.82 1.91
CA GLU A 5 14.30 11.92 2.88
C GLU A 5 13.34 11.68 4.04
N HIS A 6 12.15 11.13 3.78
CA HIS A 6 11.20 10.75 4.82
C HIS A 6 11.77 9.63 5.70
N PHE A 7 12.41 8.62 5.11
CA PHE A 7 13.10 7.58 5.86
C PHE A 7 14.24 8.15 6.71
N LYS A 8 15.03 9.08 6.18
CA LYS A 8 16.07 9.80 6.95
C LYS A 8 15.47 10.64 8.08
N THR A 9 14.39 11.36 7.81
CA THR A 9 13.68 12.21 8.79
C THR A 9 13.09 11.35 9.90
N TYR A 10 12.45 10.24 9.54
CA TYR A 10 11.92 9.28 10.51
C TYR A 10 13.03 8.61 11.30
N THR A 11 14.12 8.19 10.65
CA THR A 11 15.31 7.67 11.33
C THR A 11 15.88 8.68 12.32
N ALA A 12 15.91 9.97 11.98
CA ALA A 12 16.36 11.02 12.89
C ALA A 12 15.40 11.20 14.09
N LYS A 13 14.09 11.20 13.83
CA LYS A 13 13.07 11.22 14.89
C LYS A 13 13.19 10.00 15.81
N LEU A 14 13.37 8.82 15.22
CA LEU A 14 13.54 7.55 15.94
C LEU A 14 14.81 7.56 16.78
N LYS A 15 15.93 8.08 16.25
CA LYS A 15 17.17 8.29 17.03
C LYS A 15 16.99 9.20 18.23
N ASN A 16 16.16 10.23 18.13
CA ASN A 16 15.85 11.10 19.27
C ASN A 16 15.00 10.42 20.34
N ILE A 17 14.24 9.38 19.97
CA ILE A 17 13.33 8.65 20.87
C ILE A 17 14.03 7.44 21.50
N ALA A 18 14.62 6.58 20.68
CA ALA A 18 15.21 5.29 21.09
C ALA A 18 16.74 5.36 21.28
N GLY A 19 17.40 6.44 20.85
CA GLY A 19 18.87 6.49 20.83
C GLY A 19 19.49 5.66 19.69
N GLU A 20 20.80 5.78 19.53
CA GLU A 20 21.47 5.33 18.31
C GLU A 20 21.57 3.80 18.17
N ASN A 21 21.91 3.08 19.24
CA ASN A 21 22.10 1.63 19.21
C ASN A 21 20.76 0.90 19.01
N GLU A 22 19.74 1.32 19.74
CA GLU A 22 18.39 0.76 19.64
C GLU A 22 17.77 1.07 18.27
N THR A 23 17.96 2.30 17.74
CA THR A 23 17.51 2.61 16.37
C THR A 23 18.18 1.71 15.33
N LYS A 24 19.50 1.42 15.46
CA LYS A 24 20.19 0.52 14.55
C LYS A 24 19.64 -0.91 14.63
N GLN A 25 19.30 -1.38 15.82
CA GLN A 25 18.63 -2.67 16.01
C GLN A 25 17.24 -2.67 15.39
N ILE A 26 16.38 -1.69 15.72
CA ILE A 26 15.03 -1.55 15.16
C ILE A 26 15.06 -1.53 13.62
N LEU A 27 15.97 -0.76 13.01
CA LEU A 27 16.10 -0.70 11.55
C LEU A 27 16.73 -1.96 10.95
N GLY A 28 17.58 -2.67 11.68
CA GLY A 28 18.19 -3.93 11.25
C GLY A 28 17.22 -5.12 11.37
N ASP A 29 16.33 -5.08 12.35
CA ASP A 29 15.41 -6.17 12.70
C ASP A 29 14.04 -6.04 12.01
N ALA A 30 13.70 -4.84 11.52
CA ALA A 30 12.44 -4.60 10.81
C ALA A 30 12.55 -5.00 9.32
N LEU A 31 11.98 -6.15 8.97
CA LEU A 31 11.68 -6.52 7.58
C LEU A 31 10.19 -6.28 7.30
N VAL A 32 9.88 -5.31 6.42
CA VAL A 32 8.51 -5.08 5.93
C VAL A 32 8.38 -5.69 4.54
N ILE A 33 7.51 -6.70 4.41
CA ILE A 33 7.16 -7.30 3.11
C ILE A 33 5.80 -6.73 2.70
N CYS A 34 5.80 -5.84 1.72
CA CYS A 34 4.56 -5.37 1.07
C CYS A 34 4.21 -6.30 -0.09
N ILE A 35 3.03 -6.90 -0.05
CA ILE A 35 2.50 -7.72 -1.14
C ILE A 35 1.41 -6.89 -1.82
N GLY A 36 1.64 -6.50 -3.06
CA GLY A 36 0.69 -5.72 -3.86
C GLY A 36 0.65 -6.20 -5.30
N ALA A 37 -0.53 -6.13 -5.92
CA ALA A 37 -0.72 -6.48 -7.33
C ALA A 37 -0.64 -5.23 -8.21
N ASN A 38 0.31 -5.21 -9.14
CA ASN A 38 0.42 -4.23 -10.24
C ASN A 38 0.11 -4.90 -11.59
N ASP A 39 -0.67 -5.98 -11.57
CA ASP A 39 -0.79 -6.93 -12.68
C ASP A 39 -1.48 -6.39 -13.92
N PHE A 40 -2.41 -5.44 -13.79
CA PHE A 40 -2.98 -4.77 -14.96
C PHE A 40 -1.99 -3.78 -15.56
N ILE A 41 -1.50 -2.82 -14.79
CA ILE A 41 -0.67 -1.77 -15.37
C ILE A 41 0.63 -2.33 -15.93
N MET A 42 1.48 -2.94 -15.09
CA MET A 42 2.81 -3.34 -15.54
C MET A 42 2.73 -4.42 -16.62
N ASN A 43 1.90 -5.46 -16.42
CA ASN A 43 1.92 -6.61 -17.32
C ASN A 43 1.00 -6.45 -18.54
N PHE A 44 -0.05 -5.62 -18.48
CA PHE A 44 -0.99 -5.43 -19.58
C PHE A 44 -0.90 -4.04 -20.22
N TYR A 45 -0.80 -2.95 -19.48
CA TYR A 45 -0.72 -1.60 -20.07
C TYR A 45 0.69 -1.23 -20.53
N ASP A 46 1.70 -1.45 -19.70
CA ASP A 46 3.09 -1.02 -19.94
C ASP A 46 3.88 -2.03 -20.77
N LEU A 47 3.70 -3.33 -20.52
CA LEU A 47 4.36 -4.40 -21.27
C LEU A 47 3.44 -4.96 -22.37
N PRO A 48 3.90 -5.04 -23.64
CA PRO A 48 3.05 -5.46 -24.75
C PRO A 48 2.68 -6.95 -24.71
N ASN A 49 3.41 -7.78 -23.96
CA ASN A 49 3.32 -9.24 -24.00
C ASN A 49 1.92 -9.78 -23.66
N ARG A 50 1.21 -9.19 -22.67
CA ARG A 50 -0.15 -9.66 -22.33
C ARG A 50 -1.21 -9.11 -23.28
N ARG A 51 -1.07 -7.88 -23.77
CA ARG A 51 -1.99 -7.29 -24.78
C ARG A 51 -2.03 -8.06 -26.09
N LEU A 52 -0.93 -8.69 -26.48
CA LEU A 52 -0.88 -9.55 -27.67
C LEU A 52 -1.62 -10.89 -27.49
N LEU A 53 -1.90 -11.30 -26.24
CA LEU A 53 -2.46 -12.60 -25.91
C LEU A 53 -3.89 -12.53 -25.38
N PHE A 54 -4.29 -11.39 -24.81
CA PHE A 54 -5.56 -11.23 -24.12
C PHE A 54 -6.27 -9.95 -24.54
N THR A 55 -7.59 -10.02 -24.70
CA THR A 55 -8.46 -8.84 -24.54
C THR A 55 -8.50 -8.43 -23.06
N ILE A 56 -9.04 -7.24 -22.74
CA ILE A 56 -9.20 -6.80 -21.35
C ILE A 56 -10.03 -7.82 -20.55
N ASP A 57 -11.17 -8.26 -21.09
CA ASP A 57 -12.05 -9.23 -20.43
C ASP A 57 -11.35 -10.57 -20.18
N GLN A 58 -10.63 -11.09 -21.19
CA GLN A 58 -9.87 -12.33 -21.05
C GLN A 58 -8.74 -12.20 -20.03
N TYR A 59 -8.09 -11.04 -19.98
CA TYR A 59 -7.02 -10.79 -19.01
C TYR A 59 -7.57 -10.64 -17.59
N GLN A 60 -8.73 -10.01 -17.45
CA GLN A 60 -9.45 -9.95 -16.17
C GLN A 60 -9.78 -11.35 -15.66
N ASP A 61 -10.37 -12.21 -16.49
CA ASP A 61 -10.69 -13.59 -16.11
C ASP A 61 -9.42 -14.38 -15.76
N TYR A 62 -8.35 -14.21 -16.55
CA TYR A 62 -7.04 -14.80 -16.25
C TYR A 62 -6.50 -14.35 -14.88
N LEU A 63 -6.57 -13.07 -14.56
CA LEU A 63 -6.12 -12.55 -13.28
C LEU A 63 -7.00 -13.01 -12.13
N LEU A 64 -8.32 -13.09 -12.31
CA LEU A 64 -9.24 -13.61 -11.29
C LEU A 64 -8.90 -15.05 -10.92
N ASP A 65 -8.59 -15.93 -11.88
CA ASP A 65 -8.12 -17.29 -11.61
C ASP A 65 -6.82 -17.29 -10.78
N LYS A 66 -5.83 -16.47 -11.17
CA LYS A 66 -4.56 -16.34 -10.42
C LYS A 66 -4.74 -15.78 -9.02
N ILE A 67 -5.60 -14.78 -8.86
CA ILE A 67 -5.92 -14.15 -7.57
C ILE A 67 -6.59 -15.17 -6.65
N GLN A 68 -7.49 -16.02 -7.14
CA GLN A 68 -8.10 -17.07 -6.31
C GLN A 68 -7.04 -18.04 -5.76
N ILE A 69 -6.06 -18.42 -6.58
CA ILE A 69 -4.93 -19.25 -6.14
C ILE A 69 -4.08 -18.49 -5.12
N ALA A 70 -3.73 -17.24 -5.41
CA ALA A 70 -2.93 -16.40 -4.54
C ALA A 70 -3.59 -16.19 -3.16
N ILE A 71 -4.90 -15.95 -3.11
CA ILE A 71 -5.67 -15.81 -1.86
C ILE A 71 -5.62 -17.11 -1.04
N LYS A 72 -5.76 -18.28 -1.68
CA LYS A 72 -5.63 -19.57 -0.99
C LYS A 72 -4.23 -19.74 -0.40
N SER A 73 -3.18 -19.42 -1.17
CA SER A 73 -1.79 -19.47 -0.69
C SER A 73 -1.53 -18.49 0.44
N LEU A 74 -2.01 -17.26 0.34
CA LEU A 74 -1.89 -16.24 1.37
C LEU A 74 -2.59 -16.68 2.65
N ARG A 75 -3.79 -17.25 2.56
CA ARG A 75 -4.52 -17.77 3.72
C ARG A 75 -3.75 -18.89 4.42
N ILE A 76 -3.16 -19.82 3.67
CA ILE A 76 -2.30 -20.88 4.24
C ILE A 76 -1.05 -20.27 4.88
N PHE A 77 -0.45 -19.26 4.27
CA PHE A 77 0.71 -18.57 4.82
C PHE A 77 0.38 -17.88 6.15
N ILE A 78 -0.72 -17.13 6.22
CA ILE A 78 -1.20 -16.46 7.44
C ILE A 78 -1.47 -17.49 8.54
N GLN A 79 -2.11 -18.62 8.22
CA GLN A 79 -2.33 -19.72 9.18
C GLN A 79 -1.05 -20.34 9.71
N ARG A 80 0.07 -20.19 8.98
CA ARG A 80 1.40 -20.70 9.37
C ARG A 80 2.23 -19.69 10.17
N LEU A 81 1.77 -18.45 10.31
CA LEU A 81 2.51 -17.42 11.04
C LEU A 81 2.84 -17.80 12.48
N PRO A 82 1.94 -18.46 13.27
CA PRO A 82 2.29 -18.88 14.63
C PRO A 82 3.47 -19.87 14.69
N GLN A 83 3.55 -20.79 13.71
CA GLN A 83 4.67 -21.74 13.62
C GLN A 83 5.97 -21.02 13.24
N ILE A 84 5.90 -20.07 12.30
CA ILE A 84 7.06 -19.27 11.89
C ILE A 84 7.53 -18.40 13.07
N GLN A 85 6.60 -17.78 13.80
CA GLN A 85 6.86 -17.01 15.01
C GLN A 85 7.57 -17.86 16.08
N ALA A 86 7.15 -19.11 16.28
CA ALA A 86 7.82 -20.03 17.21
C ALA A 86 9.26 -20.39 16.78
N MET A 87 9.56 -20.35 15.48
CA MET A 87 10.90 -20.60 14.94
C MET A 87 11.83 -19.37 15.04
N LEU A 88 11.29 -18.18 15.31
CA LEU A 88 12.03 -16.92 15.35
C LEU A 88 11.82 -16.22 16.71
N PRO A 89 12.34 -16.77 17.83
CA PRO A 89 12.06 -16.30 19.19
C PRO A 89 12.56 -14.89 19.52
N GLY A 90 13.39 -14.28 18.67
CA GLY A 90 13.87 -12.90 18.82
C GLY A 90 13.19 -11.89 17.90
N SER A 91 12.17 -12.30 17.15
CA SER A 91 11.48 -11.44 16.19
C SER A 91 9.99 -11.48 16.47
N THR A 92 9.30 -10.36 16.28
CA THR A 92 7.83 -10.31 16.32
C THR A 92 7.29 -10.22 14.91
N ILE A 93 6.45 -11.18 14.51
CA ILE A 93 5.84 -11.24 13.19
C ILE A 93 4.38 -10.81 13.33
N VAL A 94 4.05 -9.70 12.67
CA VAL A 94 2.70 -9.17 12.64
C VAL A 94 2.21 -9.16 11.20
N TYR A 95 0.98 -9.66 11.00
CA TYR A 95 0.29 -9.53 9.73
C TYR A 95 -0.64 -8.32 9.77
N ALA A 96 -0.49 -7.43 8.79
CA ALA A 96 -1.28 -6.21 8.65
C ALA A 96 -2.05 -6.24 7.32
N ASP A 97 -3.39 -6.27 7.40
CA ASP A 97 -4.24 -6.21 6.21
C ASP A 97 -4.52 -4.76 5.81
N ILE A 98 -3.61 -4.16 5.04
CA ILE A 98 -3.80 -2.81 4.52
C ILE A 98 -4.92 -2.73 3.48
N TYR A 99 -5.25 -3.84 2.81
CA TYR A 99 -6.34 -3.90 1.83
C TYR A 99 -7.68 -3.73 2.51
N TYR A 100 -7.86 -4.29 3.70
CA TYR A 100 -9.08 -4.07 4.49
C TYR A 100 -9.31 -2.57 4.76
N SER A 101 -8.27 -1.84 5.18
CA SER A 101 -8.35 -0.40 5.43
C SER A 101 -8.65 0.40 4.14
N ALA A 102 -7.91 0.11 3.06
CA ALA A 102 -8.12 0.76 1.76
C ALA A 102 -9.52 0.46 1.17
N PHE A 103 -10.00 -0.79 1.31
CA PHE A 103 -11.30 -1.20 0.82
C PHE A 103 -12.45 -0.51 1.58
N ASN A 104 -12.28 -0.24 2.88
CA ASN A 104 -13.26 0.54 3.62
C ASN A 104 -13.36 1.99 3.12
N LEU A 105 -12.25 2.62 2.73
CA LEU A 105 -12.27 3.95 2.11
C LEU A 105 -13.04 3.95 0.79
N LEU A 106 -12.87 2.91 -0.02
CA LEU A 106 -13.53 2.79 -1.32
C LEU A 106 -15.03 2.50 -1.22
N ASN A 107 -15.46 1.66 -0.27
CA ASN A 107 -16.86 1.25 -0.16
C ASN A 107 -17.70 2.13 0.78
N GLN A 108 -17.08 2.89 1.66
CA GLN A 108 -17.77 3.81 2.58
C GLN A 108 -17.17 5.21 2.51
N PRO A 109 -17.00 5.82 1.32
CA PRO A 109 -16.27 7.08 1.18
C PRO A 109 -16.87 8.23 2.01
N GLU A 110 -18.20 8.29 2.10
CA GLU A 110 -18.93 9.30 2.89
C GLU A 110 -18.56 9.28 4.37
N LYS A 111 -18.31 8.09 4.94
CA LYS A 111 -17.87 7.92 6.34
C LYS A 111 -16.55 8.62 6.62
N TYR A 112 -15.73 8.78 5.60
CA TYR A 112 -14.40 9.39 5.68
C TYR A 112 -14.38 10.79 5.02
N GLY A 113 -15.53 11.35 4.64
CA GLY A 113 -15.60 12.66 3.97
C GLY A 113 -15.01 12.68 2.55
N ILE A 114 -14.82 11.51 1.95
CA ILE A 114 -14.33 11.29 0.60
C ILE A 114 -15.50 11.37 -0.40
N GLU A 115 -15.25 11.94 -1.57
CA GLU A 115 -16.25 12.13 -2.64
C GLU A 115 -15.87 11.37 -3.91
N VAL A 116 -14.58 11.20 -4.18
CA VAL A 116 -14.07 10.59 -5.41
C VAL A 116 -13.20 9.38 -5.10
N THR A 117 -13.63 8.20 -5.55
CA THR A 117 -12.98 6.91 -5.27
C THR A 117 -12.45 6.23 -6.53
N ASN A 118 -12.74 6.73 -7.72
CA ASN A 118 -12.50 6.03 -8.99
C ASN A 118 -11.47 6.71 -9.90
N ARG A 119 -10.87 7.83 -9.46
CA ARG A 119 -9.83 8.55 -10.20
C ARG A 119 -8.93 9.36 -9.25
N GLY A 120 -7.75 9.70 -9.74
CA GLY A 120 -6.80 10.59 -9.07
C GLY A 120 -7.21 12.05 -9.04
N CYS A 121 -6.64 12.81 -8.10
CA CYS A 121 -6.74 14.27 -8.05
C CYS A 121 -5.89 14.96 -9.14
N CYS A 122 -4.80 14.32 -9.58
CA CYS A 122 -3.87 14.87 -10.56
C CYS A 122 -4.35 14.64 -12.00
N GLY A 123 -4.46 15.73 -12.77
CA GLY A 123 -4.90 15.71 -14.16
C GLY A 123 -6.33 15.23 -14.32
N LEU A 124 -6.55 14.30 -15.26
CA LEU A 124 -7.82 13.60 -15.42
C LEU A 124 -8.03 12.54 -14.33
N GLY A 125 -6.94 12.06 -13.72
CA GLY A 125 -6.94 11.07 -12.65
C GLY A 125 -6.97 9.62 -13.15
N GLU A 126 -6.79 9.40 -14.46
CA GLU A 126 -6.99 8.09 -15.11
C GLU A 126 -5.67 7.47 -15.59
N VAL A 127 -4.76 8.31 -16.08
CA VAL A 127 -3.46 7.89 -16.64
C VAL A 127 -2.29 8.63 -16.03
N GLU A 128 -2.58 9.71 -15.32
CA GLU A 128 -1.59 10.59 -14.74
C GLU A 128 -0.90 9.88 -13.58
N VAL A 129 0.36 9.54 -13.79
CA VAL A 129 1.31 9.00 -12.81
C VAL A 129 2.70 9.42 -13.22
N ALA A 130 3.59 9.57 -12.25
CA ALA A 130 5.00 9.84 -12.47
C ALA A 130 5.24 10.92 -13.56
N PRO A 131 5.68 10.66 -14.81
CA PRO A 131 5.95 11.74 -15.76
C PRO A 131 4.69 12.52 -16.19
N PHE A 132 3.49 11.95 -16.03
CA PHE A 132 2.23 12.59 -16.42
C PHE A 132 1.57 13.39 -15.29
N CYS A 133 2.03 13.21 -14.05
CA CYS A 133 1.63 14.02 -12.91
C CYS A 133 2.82 14.87 -12.44
N ILE A 134 2.98 16.03 -13.06
CA ILE A 134 4.04 16.99 -12.77
C ILE A 134 3.45 18.28 -12.20
N GLU A 135 4.30 19.20 -11.74
CA GLU A 135 3.87 20.48 -11.17
C GLU A 135 3.02 21.35 -12.12
N LEU A 136 3.18 21.17 -13.43
CA LEU A 136 2.39 21.85 -14.45
C LEU A 136 1.07 21.14 -14.77
N THR A 137 0.87 19.91 -14.30
CA THR A 137 -0.37 19.16 -14.50
C THR A 137 -1.45 19.80 -13.61
N PRO A 138 -2.63 20.15 -14.16
CA PRO A 138 -3.74 20.63 -13.34
C PRO A 138 -4.08 19.63 -12.24
N VAL A 139 -4.39 20.12 -11.04
CA VAL A 139 -4.80 19.28 -9.90
C VAL A 139 -6.20 19.66 -9.43
N CYS A 140 -6.87 18.74 -8.75
CA CYS A 140 -8.17 19.00 -8.14
C CYS A 140 -8.09 20.11 -7.07
N ASN A 141 -9.22 20.79 -6.81
CA ASN A 141 -9.28 21.89 -5.84
C ASN A 141 -9.06 21.44 -4.39
N ASP A 142 -9.48 20.21 -4.06
CA ASP A 142 -9.38 19.65 -2.72
C ASP A 142 -9.02 18.17 -2.78
N ALA A 143 -7.73 17.86 -2.58
CA ALA A 143 -7.22 16.50 -2.56
C ALA A 143 -7.74 15.66 -1.38
N SER A 144 -8.28 16.29 -0.33
CA SER A 144 -8.88 15.57 0.80
C SER A 144 -10.20 14.87 0.45
N LYS A 145 -10.76 15.18 -0.72
CA LYS A 145 -11.98 14.55 -1.25
C LYS A 145 -11.72 13.32 -2.12
N TYR A 146 -10.45 12.99 -2.37
CA TYR A 146 -10.05 11.93 -3.28
C TYR A 146 -9.37 10.80 -2.53
N VAL A 147 -9.68 9.55 -2.89
CA VAL A 147 -8.92 8.39 -2.39
C VAL A 147 -7.50 8.37 -2.96
N TYR A 148 -7.34 8.83 -4.21
CA TYR A 148 -6.07 8.76 -4.94
C TYR A 148 -5.52 10.15 -5.25
N TRP A 149 -4.21 10.33 -5.08
CA TRP A 149 -3.49 11.53 -5.49
C TRP A 149 -3.33 11.58 -7.01
N ASP A 150 -2.82 10.51 -7.58
CA ASP A 150 -2.66 10.30 -9.01
C ASP A 150 -3.46 9.04 -9.41
N SER A 151 -3.30 8.49 -10.61
CA SER A 151 -4.05 7.29 -11.01
C SER A 151 -3.64 6.00 -10.26
N TYR A 152 -2.68 6.05 -9.32
CA TYR A 152 -2.07 4.87 -8.68
C TYR A 152 -1.95 4.99 -7.15
N HIS A 153 -1.44 6.11 -6.67
CA HIS A 153 -1.08 6.31 -5.28
C HIS A 153 -2.24 6.92 -4.52
N LEU A 154 -2.45 6.43 -3.29
CA LEU A 154 -3.42 7.03 -2.37
C LEU A 154 -3.09 8.50 -2.09
N SER A 155 -4.12 9.29 -1.81
CA SER A 155 -3.99 10.67 -1.35
C SER A 155 -3.41 10.71 0.07
N GLU A 156 -2.94 11.88 0.48
CA GLU A 156 -2.45 12.10 1.84
C GLU A 156 -3.51 11.70 2.88
N VAL A 157 -4.77 12.10 2.68
CA VAL A 157 -5.85 11.79 3.62
C VAL A 157 -6.11 10.28 3.70
N SER A 158 -6.04 9.56 2.58
CA SER A 158 -6.17 8.10 2.57
C SER A 158 -5.00 7.43 3.29
N TYR A 159 -3.77 7.91 3.10
CA TYR A 159 -2.64 7.42 3.89
C TYR A 159 -2.77 7.71 5.39
N GLN A 160 -3.36 8.85 5.78
CA GLN A 160 -3.64 9.13 7.19
C GLN A 160 -4.61 8.12 7.79
N TYR A 161 -5.64 7.71 7.05
CA TYR A 161 -6.56 6.65 7.51
C TYR A 161 -5.88 5.28 7.62
N LEU A 162 -5.04 4.92 6.63
CA LEU A 162 -4.25 3.70 6.70
C LEU A 162 -3.28 3.72 7.89
N ALA A 163 -2.60 4.85 8.14
CA ALA A 163 -1.70 5.01 9.28
C ALA A 163 -2.44 4.83 10.60
N LYS A 164 -3.60 5.49 10.78
CA LYS A 164 -4.44 5.32 11.99
C LYS A 164 -4.89 3.87 12.19
N TYR A 165 -5.23 3.17 11.10
CA TYR A 165 -5.56 1.75 11.16
C TYR A 165 -4.37 0.91 11.64
N LEU A 166 -3.17 1.14 11.09
CA LEU A 166 -1.95 0.44 11.53
C LEU A 166 -1.61 0.77 12.99
N GLU A 167 -1.75 2.03 13.40
CA GLU A 167 -1.53 2.46 14.79
C GLU A 167 -2.49 1.77 15.77
N ALA A 168 -3.76 1.62 15.40
CA ALA A 168 -4.76 1.00 16.26
C ALA A 168 -4.69 -0.54 16.27
N GLU A 169 -4.50 -1.17 15.10
CA GLU A 169 -4.69 -2.61 14.94
C GLU A 169 -3.36 -3.39 14.91
N VAL A 170 -2.26 -2.76 14.48
CA VAL A 170 -1.00 -3.44 14.19
C VAL A 170 0.06 -3.13 15.23
N LEU A 171 0.24 -1.85 15.60
CA LEU A 171 1.26 -1.47 16.59
C LEU A 171 1.11 -2.16 17.96
N PRO A 172 -0.10 -2.36 18.53
CA PRO A 172 -0.23 -3.04 19.81
C PRO A 172 0.25 -4.49 19.80
N GLN A 173 0.37 -5.13 18.62
CA GLN A 173 0.84 -6.51 18.50
C GLN A 173 2.36 -6.66 18.66
N PHE A 174 3.12 -5.56 18.57
CA PHE A 174 4.56 -5.58 18.76
C PHE A 174 4.99 -5.72 20.23
N ASN A 175 4.06 -5.59 21.20
CA ASN A 175 4.31 -5.73 22.65
C ASN A 175 5.59 -4.99 23.12
N PHE A 176 5.70 -3.69 22.80
CA PHE A 176 6.73 -2.81 23.36
C PHE A 176 6.60 -2.69 24.89
#